data_AF-A0A529ZM20-F1
#
_entry.id   AF-A0A529ZM20-F1
#
_cell.length_a   1.000
_cell.length_b   1.000
_cell.length_c   1.000
_cell.angle_alpha   90.00
_cell.angle_beta   90.00
_cell.angle_gamma   90.00
#
_symmetry.space_group_name_H-M   'P 1'
#
loop_
_entity.id
_entity.type
_entity.pdbx_description
1 polymer ?
#
loop_
_entity_poly.entity_id
_entity_poly.type
_entity_poly.pdbx_seq_one_letter_code
_entity_poly.pdbx_strand_id
1 'polypeptide(L)'
;THAAGIVIGDRPLSELVPMYRDPRSDMPVTQFNMKYVEQAGLVKFDFLGLKTLTVLETAVKLIRRRGVDIDLATIPLDDKETYSMLSRGEVVGVFQVESAGMRKALIGMRPDCIEDIIALVALYRPGPMENIPTYNARKHGEEEMASIHPKIDHLVKETQGVIVYQEQVMQIAQELSGYSLGEADLLRRAMGKKIRAEMDKQRERFVSGAVERGVS
;
A
#
# COMPACT_ATOMS: atom_id res chain seq x y z
N THR A 1 23.92 -11.39 4.39
CA THR A 1 23.20 -10.46 5.28
C THR A 1 21.88 -10.03 4.66
N HIS A 2 20.78 -10.00 5.42
CA HIS A 2 19.53 -9.39 4.95
C HIS A 2 19.72 -7.87 4.92
N ALA A 3 19.42 -7.20 3.80
CA ALA A 3 19.77 -5.78 3.60
C ALA A 3 19.08 -4.81 4.59
N ALA A 4 18.01 -5.24 5.26
CA ALA A 4 17.26 -4.42 6.22
C ALA A 4 17.02 -5.12 7.57
N GLY A 5 17.29 -6.41 7.69
CA GLY A 5 16.75 -7.21 8.79
C GLY A 5 17.67 -7.17 10.00
N ILE A 6 17.23 -6.53 11.08
CA ILE A 6 17.91 -6.50 12.38
C ILE A 6 17.07 -7.28 13.40
N VAL A 7 17.75 -8.00 14.28
CA VAL A 7 17.11 -8.79 15.34
C VAL A 7 17.57 -8.27 16.70
N ILE A 8 16.65 -8.17 17.64
CA ILE A 8 16.90 -7.71 19.00
C ILE A 8 16.39 -8.79 19.96
N GLY A 9 17.29 -9.25 20.82
CA GLY A 9 16.98 -10.21 21.89
C GLY A 9 16.96 -9.53 23.26
N ASP A 10 16.34 -10.19 24.23
CA ASP A 10 16.31 -9.80 25.65
C ASP A 10 17.61 -10.15 26.41
N ARG A 11 18.48 -10.95 25.79
CA ARG A 11 19.74 -11.47 26.31
C ARG A 11 20.77 -11.65 25.18
N PRO A 12 22.05 -12.00 25.47
CA PRO A 12 23.07 -12.17 24.44
C PRO A 12 22.63 -13.13 23.31
N LEU A 13 22.69 -12.66 22.06
CA LEU A 13 22.16 -13.41 20.91
C LEU A 13 22.83 -14.78 20.71
N SER A 14 24.11 -14.92 21.07
CA SER A 14 24.84 -16.18 21.00
C SER A 14 24.30 -17.27 21.92
N GLU A 15 23.53 -16.92 22.94
CA GLU A 15 22.85 -17.88 23.83
C GLU A 15 21.51 -18.37 23.25
N LEU A 16 20.94 -17.62 22.30
CA LEU A 16 19.64 -17.89 21.70
C LEU A 16 19.75 -18.53 20.32
N VAL A 17 20.67 -18.04 19.49
CA VAL A 17 20.80 -18.45 18.09
C VAL A 17 22.27 -18.58 17.68
N PRO A 18 22.58 -19.50 16.75
CA PRO A 18 23.91 -19.57 16.16
C PRO A 18 24.21 -18.27 15.38
N MET A 19 25.38 -17.70 15.62
CA MET A 19 25.85 -16.46 14.99
C MET A 19 27.03 -16.76 14.06
N TYR A 20 27.23 -15.91 13.07
CA TYR A 20 28.44 -15.86 12.25
C TYR A 20 28.84 -14.40 11.99
N ARG A 21 30.10 -14.18 11.62
CA ARG A 21 30.58 -12.86 11.22
C ARG A 21 30.70 -12.81 9.71
N ASP A 22 29.95 -11.92 9.08
CA ASP A 22 30.09 -11.65 7.65
C ASP A 22 31.31 -10.74 7.45
N PRO A 23 32.31 -11.11 6.62
CA PRO A 23 33.49 -10.27 6.37
C PRO A 23 33.16 -8.89 5.79
N ARG A 24 31.95 -8.71 5.24
CA ARG A 24 31.47 -7.46 4.63
C ARG A 24 30.67 -6.58 5.59
N SER A 25 30.45 -7.02 6.84
CA SER A 25 29.64 -6.32 7.83
C SER A 25 30.32 -6.31 9.19
N ASP A 26 30.35 -5.14 9.83
CA ASP A 26 30.86 -5.02 11.20
C ASP A 26 29.90 -5.60 12.24
N MET A 27 28.64 -5.83 11.88
CA MET A 27 27.64 -6.43 12.76
C MET A 27 27.61 -7.96 12.66
N PRO A 28 27.49 -8.68 13.80
CA PRO A 28 27.30 -10.13 13.81
C PRO A 28 25.94 -10.50 13.21
N VAL A 29 25.89 -11.63 12.52
CA VAL A 29 24.71 -12.07 11.76
C VAL A 29 24.22 -13.41 12.31
N THR A 30 22.92 -13.57 12.48
CA THR A 30 22.35 -14.88 12.84
C THR A 30 22.43 -15.84 11.64
N GLN A 31 22.74 -17.12 11.92
CA GLN A 31 22.71 -18.18 10.91
C GLN A 31 21.28 -18.66 10.61
N PHE A 32 20.30 -18.29 11.46
CA PHE A 32 18.90 -18.57 11.19
C PHE A 32 18.36 -17.65 10.10
N ASN A 33 17.50 -18.23 9.26
CA ASN A 33 16.73 -17.44 8.31
C ASN A 33 15.54 -16.76 9.01
N MET A 34 14.87 -15.87 8.29
CA MET A 34 13.75 -15.07 8.81
C MET A 34 12.67 -15.89 9.53
N LYS A 35 12.37 -17.11 9.06
CA LYS A 35 11.29 -17.93 9.64
C LYS A 35 11.64 -18.46 11.04
N TYR A 36 12.90 -18.77 11.29
CA TYR A 36 13.33 -19.39 12.55
C TYR A 36 13.74 -18.38 13.62
N VAL A 37 14.09 -17.15 13.21
CA VAL A 37 14.44 -16.06 14.12
C VAL A 37 13.27 -15.70 15.04
N GLU A 38 12.07 -15.52 14.50
CA GLU A 38 10.88 -15.19 15.29
C GLU A 38 10.49 -16.35 16.22
N GLN A 39 10.63 -17.59 15.76
CA GLN A 39 10.37 -18.79 16.56
C GLN A 39 11.38 -18.96 17.71
N ALA A 40 12.60 -18.43 17.55
CA ALA A 40 13.62 -18.40 18.59
C ALA A 40 13.39 -17.29 19.64
N GLY A 41 12.26 -16.57 19.57
CA GLY A 41 11.90 -15.53 20.55
C GLY A 41 12.58 -14.18 20.30
N LEU A 42 13.20 -13.98 19.14
CA LEU A 42 13.82 -12.71 18.77
C LEU A 42 12.79 -11.76 18.15
N VAL A 43 12.91 -10.48 18.50
CA VAL A 43 12.10 -9.42 17.89
C VAL A 43 12.82 -8.93 16.64
N LYS A 44 12.15 -8.99 15.50
CA LYS A 44 12.67 -8.53 14.21
C LYS A 44 12.26 -7.08 13.95
N PHE A 45 13.20 -6.28 13.50
CA PHE A 45 12.99 -4.95 12.95
C PHE A 45 13.55 -4.89 11.52
N ASP A 46 12.86 -4.22 10.62
CA ASP A 46 13.37 -3.93 9.29
C ASP A 46 13.77 -2.45 9.20
N PHE A 47 15.06 -2.18 9.05
CA PHE A 47 15.63 -0.86 8.81
C PHE A 47 15.99 -0.73 7.33
N LEU A 48 15.07 -0.14 6.55
CA LEU A 48 15.25 0.01 5.11
C LEU A 48 15.96 1.33 4.79
N GLY A 49 17.08 1.25 4.08
CA GLY A 49 17.69 2.43 3.46
C GLY A 49 16.92 2.82 2.20
N LEU A 50 16.18 3.93 2.24
CA LEU A 50 15.46 4.46 1.07
C LEU A 50 16.26 5.60 0.43
N LYS A 51 16.77 5.37 -0.78
CA LYS A 51 17.50 6.39 -1.56
C LYS A 51 16.69 7.68 -1.74
N THR A 52 15.37 7.57 -1.88
CA THR A 52 14.45 8.73 -1.99
C THR A 52 14.58 9.68 -0.79
N LEU A 53 14.72 9.16 0.43
CA LEU A 53 14.88 9.99 1.62
C LEU A 53 16.19 10.79 1.58
N THR A 54 17.29 10.16 1.13
CA THR A 54 18.58 10.84 0.94
C THR A 54 18.50 11.94 -0.13
N VAL A 55 17.76 11.69 -1.22
CA VAL A 55 17.53 12.69 -2.27
C VAL A 55 16.75 13.89 -1.74
N LEU A 56 15.65 13.65 -1.00
CA LEU A 56 14.85 14.71 -0.39
C LEU A 56 15.66 15.53 0.62
N GLU A 57 16.40 14.87 1.52
CA GLU A 57 17.26 15.55 2.49
C GLU A 57 18.32 16.43 1.80
N THR A 58 18.93 15.92 0.74
CA THR A 58 19.92 16.67 -0.05
C THR A 58 19.29 17.88 -0.74
N ALA A 59 18.09 17.71 -1.32
CA ALA A 59 17.35 18.79 -1.95
C ALA A 59 17.04 19.92 -0.97
N VAL A 60 16.51 19.58 0.22
CA VAL A 60 16.23 20.55 1.29
C VAL A 60 17.50 21.28 1.73
N LYS A 61 18.61 20.55 1.94
CA LYS A 61 19.91 21.17 2.29
C LYS A 61 20.40 22.17 1.24
N LEU A 62 20.20 21.87 -0.05
CA LEU A 62 20.60 22.77 -1.14
C LEU A 62 19.68 23.99 -1.23
N ILE A 63 18.37 23.81 -1.05
CA ILE A 63 17.40 24.91 -1.05
C ILE A 63 17.65 25.86 0.14
N ARG A 64 18.00 25.32 1.31
CA ARG A 64 18.38 26.12 2.49
C ARG A 64 19.55 27.06 2.25
N ARG A 65 20.51 26.69 1.37
CA ARG A 65 21.62 27.58 0.99
C ARG A 65 21.16 28.84 0.24
N ARG A 66 19.93 28.83 -0.30
CA ARG A 66 19.29 29.99 -0.95
C ARG A 66 18.43 30.81 0.02
N GLY A 67 18.46 30.50 1.33
CA GLY A 67 17.69 31.20 2.36
C GLY A 67 16.24 30.73 2.49
N VAL A 68 15.86 29.62 1.85
CA VAL A 68 14.51 29.05 1.93
C VAL A 68 14.56 27.81 2.82
N ASP A 69 13.81 27.81 3.91
CA ASP A 69 13.70 26.64 4.79
C ASP A 69 12.43 25.86 4.46
N ILE A 70 12.57 24.53 4.30
CA ILE A 70 11.47 23.63 3.96
C ILE A 70 11.41 22.54 5.02
N ASP A 71 10.24 22.41 5.64
CA ASP A 71 9.88 21.24 6.44
C ASP A 71 9.06 20.27 5.57
N LEU A 72 9.63 19.09 5.30
CA LEU A 72 8.97 18.05 4.50
C LEU A 72 7.68 17.54 5.14
N ALA A 73 7.57 17.57 6.47
CA ALA A 73 6.42 17.02 7.20
C ALA A 73 5.17 17.91 7.09
N THR A 74 5.34 19.17 6.69
CA THR A 74 4.24 20.16 6.63
C THR A 74 3.92 20.60 5.21
N ILE A 75 4.46 19.93 4.18
CA ILE A 75 4.17 20.26 2.78
C ILE A 75 2.67 20.03 2.51
N PRO A 76 1.94 21.04 1.98
CA PRO A 76 0.55 20.88 1.62
C PRO A 76 0.39 19.88 0.46
N LEU A 77 -0.69 19.09 0.51
CA LEU A 77 -0.95 18.02 -0.45
C LEU A 77 -1.83 18.47 -1.62
N ASP A 78 -2.22 19.74 -1.69
CA ASP A 78 -3.14 20.32 -2.68
C ASP A 78 -2.44 21.29 -3.65
N ASP A 79 -1.11 21.21 -3.77
CA ASP A 79 -0.33 22.08 -4.65
C ASP A 79 -0.65 21.84 -6.14
N LYS A 80 -1.33 22.80 -6.76
CA LYS A 80 -1.78 22.72 -8.16
C LYS A 80 -0.63 22.61 -9.16
N GLU A 81 0.50 23.26 -8.89
CA GLU A 81 1.66 23.23 -9.81
C GLU A 81 2.25 21.82 -9.87
N THR A 82 2.35 21.14 -8.73
CA THR A 82 2.76 19.74 -8.64
C THR A 82 1.83 18.83 -9.44
N TYR A 83 0.52 18.91 -9.26
CA TYR A 83 -0.43 18.09 -10.02
C TYR A 83 -0.43 18.39 -11.51
N SER A 84 -0.23 19.66 -11.89
CA SER A 84 -0.07 20.05 -13.30
C SER A 84 1.17 19.43 -13.92
N MET A 85 2.31 19.44 -13.21
CA MET A 85 3.55 18.77 -13.61
C MET A 85 3.36 17.26 -13.77
N LEU A 86 2.71 16.60 -12.80
CA LEU A 86 2.39 15.17 -12.86
C LEU A 86 1.49 14.82 -14.05
N SER A 87 0.47 15.64 -14.31
CA SER A 87 -0.47 15.46 -15.43
C SER A 87 0.19 15.63 -16.81
N ARG A 88 1.24 16.46 -16.92
CA ARG A 88 2.10 16.53 -18.13
C ARG A 88 3.09 15.36 -18.21
N GLY A 89 3.18 14.53 -17.18
CA GLY A 89 4.12 13.44 -17.06
C GLY A 89 5.57 13.90 -16.91
N GLU A 90 5.82 15.07 -16.33
CA GLU A 90 7.18 15.58 -16.08
C GLU A 90 7.76 14.91 -14.81
N VAL A 91 7.93 13.58 -14.86
CA VAL A 91 8.16 12.73 -13.66
C VAL A 91 9.52 12.03 -13.61
N VAL A 92 10.49 12.51 -14.38
CA VAL A 92 11.87 11.99 -14.29
C VAL A 92 12.43 12.29 -12.90
N GLY A 93 12.92 11.27 -12.19
CA GLY A 93 13.37 11.41 -10.80
C GLY A 93 12.27 11.54 -9.75
N VAL A 94 10.98 11.41 -10.12
CA VAL A 94 9.86 11.39 -9.16
C VAL A 94 9.61 9.94 -8.71
N PHE A 95 9.65 9.72 -7.41
CA PHE A 95 9.55 8.39 -6.81
C PHE A 95 8.24 7.68 -7.20
N GLN A 96 8.33 6.37 -7.47
CA GLN A 96 7.25 5.45 -7.89
C GLN A 96 6.64 5.69 -9.28
N VAL A 97 6.65 6.92 -9.81
CA VAL A 97 5.96 7.26 -11.07
C VAL A 97 6.87 7.44 -12.30
N GLU A 98 8.15 7.14 -12.18
CA GLU A 98 9.16 7.39 -13.21
C GLU A 98 9.09 6.46 -14.45
N SER A 99 8.68 5.19 -14.27
CA SER A 99 8.73 4.22 -15.37
C SER A 99 7.84 4.62 -16.56
N ALA A 100 8.25 4.31 -17.78
CA ALA A 100 7.57 4.78 -18.99
C ALA A 100 6.07 4.42 -19.03
N GLY A 101 5.71 3.22 -18.60
CA GLY A 101 4.31 2.80 -18.56
C GLY A 101 3.52 3.47 -17.42
N MET A 102 4.13 3.63 -16.24
CA MET A 102 3.52 4.36 -15.13
C MET A 102 3.30 5.83 -15.47
N ARG A 103 4.29 6.47 -16.11
CA ARG A 103 4.18 7.83 -16.65
C ARG A 103 3.01 7.95 -17.62
N LYS A 104 2.82 6.99 -18.54
CA LYS A 104 1.68 6.99 -19.46
C LYS A 104 0.35 6.86 -18.71
N ALA A 105 0.28 5.99 -17.72
CA ALA A 105 -0.92 5.82 -16.89
C ALA A 105 -1.24 7.09 -16.08
N LEU A 106 -0.22 7.76 -15.53
CA LEU A 106 -0.33 9.03 -14.81
C LEU A 106 -0.87 10.15 -15.71
N ILE A 107 -0.33 10.32 -16.93
CA ILE A 107 -0.83 11.29 -17.92
C ILE A 107 -2.29 10.98 -18.26
N GLY A 108 -2.61 9.69 -18.44
CA GLY A 108 -3.97 9.23 -18.69
C GLY A 108 -4.91 9.54 -17.52
N MET A 109 -4.46 9.43 -16.28
CA MET A 109 -5.28 9.67 -15.09
C MET A 109 -5.53 11.16 -14.84
N ARG A 110 -4.57 12.04 -15.18
CA ARG A 110 -4.61 13.49 -14.90
C ARG A 110 -4.85 13.76 -13.40
N PRO A 111 -3.93 13.35 -12.50
CA PRO A 111 -4.14 13.45 -11.06
C PRO A 111 -4.30 14.90 -10.61
N ASP A 112 -5.23 15.15 -9.70
CA ASP A 112 -5.51 16.46 -9.11
C ASP A 112 -5.62 16.42 -7.56
N CYS A 113 -5.46 15.24 -6.97
CA CYS A 113 -5.34 15.04 -5.53
C CYS A 113 -4.37 13.89 -5.20
N ILE A 114 -4.05 13.71 -3.91
CA ILE A 114 -3.07 12.71 -3.47
C ILE A 114 -3.65 11.29 -3.59
N GLU A 115 -4.96 11.15 -3.42
CA GLU A 115 -5.70 9.90 -3.53
C GLU A 115 -5.53 9.27 -4.92
N ASP A 116 -5.45 10.07 -5.98
CA ASP A 116 -5.18 9.57 -7.32
C ASP A 116 -3.79 8.93 -7.43
N ILE A 117 -2.77 9.51 -6.79
CA ILE A 117 -1.41 8.96 -6.80
C ILE A 117 -1.42 7.62 -6.04
N ILE A 118 -2.10 7.57 -4.90
CA ILE A 118 -2.26 6.35 -4.10
C ILE A 118 -3.00 5.28 -4.92
N ALA A 119 -4.11 5.63 -5.56
CA ALA A 119 -4.89 4.74 -6.42
C ALA A 119 -4.07 4.23 -7.60
N LEU A 120 -3.34 5.10 -8.30
CA LEU A 120 -2.52 4.72 -9.43
C LEU A 120 -1.43 3.72 -9.05
N VAL A 121 -0.69 3.97 -7.96
CA VAL A 121 0.36 3.06 -7.48
C VAL A 121 -0.20 1.70 -7.09
N ALA A 122 -1.42 1.66 -6.55
CA ALA A 122 -2.11 0.42 -6.21
C ALA A 122 -2.62 -0.32 -7.46
N LEU A 123 -3.20 0.40 -8.42
CA LEU A 123 -3.77 -0.13 -9.66
C LEU A 123 -2.69 -0.58 -10.65
N TYR A 124 -1.52 0.04 -10.68
CA TYR A 124 -0.44 -0.26 -11.63
C TYR A 124 0.34 -1.53 -11.23
N ARG A 125 -0.38 -2.65 -11.08
CA ARG A 125 0.12 -4.00 -10.80
C ARG A 125 -0.58 -5.03 -11.70
N PRO A 126 0.04 -6.19 -11.99
CA PRO A 126 -0.61 -7.25 -12.75
C PRO A 126 -1.95 -7.65 -12.12
N GLY A 127 -3.02 -7.66 -12.92
CA GLY A 127 -4.41 -7.84 -12.49
C GLY A 127 -5.16 -6.50 -12.39
N PRO A 128 -4.94 -5.67 -11.35
CA PRO A 128 -5.64 -4.39 -11.20
C PRO A 128 -5.41 -3.37 -12.32
N MET A 129 -4.33 -3.50 -13.11
CA MET A 129 -4.02 -2.59 -14.23
C MET A 129 -5.16 -2.50 -15.26
N GLU A 130 -5.95 -3.56 -15.41
CA GLU A 130 -7.10 -3.61 -16.32
C GLU A 130 -8.20 -2.63 -15.91
N ASN A 131 -8.23 -2.19 -14.65
CA ASN A 131 -9.22 -1.23 -14.14
C ASN A 131 -8.80 0.25 -14.32
N ILE A 132 -7.56 0.54 -14.71
CA ILE A 132 -7.08 1.92 -14.91
C ILE A 132 -7.93 2.67 -15.95
N PRO A 133 -8.29 2.10 -17.12
CA PRO A 133 -9.17 2.77 -18.07
C PRO A 133 -10.54 3.13 -17.48
N THR A 134 -11.17 2.22 -16.74
CA THR A 134 -12.46 2.45 -16.07
C THR A 134 -12.36 3.54 -15.01
N TYR A 135 -11.31 3.51 -14.17
CA TYR A 135 -11.06 4.58 -13.20
C TYR A 135 -10.97 5.94 -13.89
N ASN A 136 -10.18 6.03 -14.97
CA ASN A 136 -9.97 7.29 -15.70
C ASN A 136 -11.25 7.79 -16.35
N ALA A 137 -11.99 6.92 -17.04
CA ALA A 137 -13.25 7.28 -17.71
C ALA A 137 -14.26 7.85 -16.69
N ARG A 138 -14.40 7.20 -15.54
CA ARG A 138 -15.29 7.67 -14.46
C ARG A 138 -14.82 8.98 -13.85
N LYS A 139 -13.52 9.09 -13.57
CA LYS A 139 -12.93 10.33 -13.07
C LYS A 139 -13.19 11.50 -14.02
N HIS A 140 -13.10 11.26 -15.33
CA HIS A 140 -13.27 12.30 -16.35
C HIS A 140 -14.74 12.54 -16.72
N GLY A 141 -15.68 11.83 -16.10
CA GLY A 141 -17.12 11.94 -16.40
C GLY A 141 -17.52 11.34 -17.75
N GLU A 142 -16.67 10.50 -18.34
CA GLU A 142 -16.89 9.80 -19.60
C GLU A 142 -17.70 8.50 -19.39
N GLU A 143 -17.69 7.96 -18.17
CA GLU A 143 -18.48 6.81 -17.74
C GLU A 143 -19.19 7.13 -16.41
N GLU A 144 -20.46 6.78 -16.28
CA GLU A 144 -21.16 6.90 -15.00
C GLU A 144 -20.71 5.82 -14.02
N MET A 145 -20.45 6.21 -12.78
CA MET A 145 -20.14 5.26 -11.71
C MET A 145 -21.42 4.49 -11.33
N ALA A 146 -21.48 3.21 -11.67
CA ALA A 146 -22.56 2.34 -11.23
C ALA A 146 -22.55 2.17 -9.71
N SER A 147 -23.72 2.33 -9.08
CA SER A 147 -23.93 1.95 -7.67
C SER A 147 -23.77 0.44 -7.52
N ILE A 148 -22.91 0.01 -6.60
CA ILE A 148 -22.77 -1.42 -6.27
C ILE A 148 -23.84 -1.78 -5.25
N HIS A 149 -23.91 -0.99 -4.17
CA HIS A 149 -24.96 -1.09 -3.15
C HIS A 149 -24.95 0.19 -2.32
N PRO A 150 -26.10 0.81 -2.01
CA PRO A 150 -26.18 2.12 -1.35
C PRO A 150 -25.37 2.24 -0.04
N LYS A 151 -25.24 1.13 0.70
CA LYS A 151 -24.42 1.08 1.91
C LYS A 151 -22.93 1.31 1.64
N ILE A 152 -22.38 0.76 0.56
CA ILE A 152 -20.92 0.75 0.31
C ILE A 152 -20.45 1.72 -0.76
N ASP A 153 -21.36 2.38 -1.50
CA ASP A 153 -20.97 3.30 -2.57
C ASP A 153 -20.03 4.40 -2.06
N HIS A 154 -20.19 4.83 -0.81
CA HIS A 154 -19.32 5.80 -0.18
C HIS A 154 -17.88 5.29 0.04
N LEU A 155 -17.69 3.98 0.26
CA LEU A 155 -16.37 3.36 0.47
C LEU A 155 -15.54 3.31 -0.81
N VAL A 156 -16.19 3.29 -1.97
CA VAL A 156 -15.54 3.20 -3.29
C VAL A 156 -15.60 4.50 -4.07
N LYS A 157 -16.24 5.55 -3.52
CA LYS A 157 -16.40 6.85 -4.17
C LYS A 157 -15.05 7.48 -4.51
N GLU A 158 -14.12 7.49 -3.56
CA GLU A 158 -12.77 8.04 -3.74
C GLU A 158 -11.99 7.29 -4.82
N THR A 159 -12.31 6.00 -5.02
CA THR A 159 -11.66 5.14 -6.02
C THR A 159 -12.51 4.93 -7.28
N GLN A 160 -13.41 5.85 -7.58
CA GLN A 160 -14.24 5.85 -8.80
C GLN A 160 -15.04 4.54 -8.98
N GLY A 161 -15.53 3.97 -7.88
CA GLY A 161 -16.31 2.73 -7.88
C GLY A 161 -15.49 1.46 -8.11
N VAL A 162 -14.16 1.56 -8.18
CA VAL A 162 -13.25 0.40 -8.28
C VAL A 162 -12.79 0.02 -6.88
N ILE A 163 -12.86 -1.25 -6.51
CA ILE A 163 -12.28 -1.73 -5.24
C ILE A 163 -10.77 -1.90 -5.44
N VAL A 164 -9.98 -1.01 -4.86
CA VAL A 164 -8.52 -0.93 -5.05
C VAL A 164 -7.78 -1.42 -3.81
N TYR A 165 -8.28 -1.07 -2.62
CA TYR A 165 -7.58 -1.29 -1.36
C TYR A 165 -8.11 -2.52 -0.61
N GLN A 166 -7.25 -3.14 0.19
CA GLN A 166 -7.63 -4.27 1.03
C GLN A 166 -8.58 -3.83 2.15
N GLU A 167 -8.37 -2.62 2.63
CA GLU A 167 -9.16 -1.92 3.63
C GLU A 167 -10.61 -1.74 3.15
N GLN A 168 -10.81 -1.39 1.86
CA GLN A 168 -12.15 -1.31 1.27
C GLN A 168 -12.86 -2.66 1.30
N VAL A 169 -12.17 -3.76 0.94
CA VAL A 169 -12.74 -5.12 1.03
C VAL A 169 -13.16 -5.45 2.46
N MET A 170 -12.32 -5.10 3.43
CA MET A 170 -12.62 -5.32 4.84
C MET A 170 -13.83 -4.52 5.30
N GLN A 171 -13.89 -3.21 5.00
CA GLN A 171 -15.00 -2.33 5.35
C GLN A 171 -16.31 -2.78 4.70
N ILE A 172 -16.29 -3.19 3.43
CA ILE A 172 -17.44 -3.76 2.72
C ILE A 172 -18.00 -4.98 3.48
N ALA A 173 -17.13 -5.89 3.93
CA ALA A 173 -17.55 -7.06 4.71
C ALA A 173 -18.15 -6.69 6.08
N GLN A 174 -17.63 -5.64 6.73
CA GLN A 174 -18.20 -5.14 7.97
C GLN A 174 -19.59 -4.54 7.78
N GLU A 175 -19.76 -3.70 6.76
CA GLU A 175 -21.00 -2.98 6.53
C GLU A 175 -22.11 -3.88 6.01
N LEU A 176 -21.81 -4.68 4.99
CA LEU A 176 -22.79 -5.58 4.40
C LEU A 176 -23.10 -6.75 5.32
N SER A 177 -22.10 -7.36 5.96
CA SER A 177 -22.25 -8.69 6.56
C SER A 177 -21.92 -8.76 8.05
N GLY A 178 -21.62 -7.62 8.68
CA GLY A 178 -21.39 -7.53 10.12
C GLY A 178 -20.13 -8.22 10.60
N TYR A 179 -19.09 -8.28 9.77
CA TYR A 179 -17.78 -8.75 10.19
C TYR A 179 -17.16 -7.78 11.21
N SER A 180 -16.49 -8.33 12.22
CA SER A 180 -15.47 -7.60 12.97
C SER A 180 -14.23 -7.34 12.11
N LEU A 181 -13.37 -6.39 12.51
CA LEU A 181 -12.11 -6.12 11.79
C LEU A 181 -11.21 -7.36 11.71
N GLY A 182 -11.18 -8.18 12.78
CA GLY A 182 -10.42 -9.42 12.82
C GLY A 182 -10.96 -10.46 11.85
N GLU A 183 -12.28 -10.67 11.81
CA GLU A 183 -12.90 -11.57 10.83
C GLU A 183 -12.69 -11.08 9.39
N ALA A 184 -12.74 -9.77 9.17
CA ALA A 184 -12.56 -9.18 7.83
C ALA A 184 -11.14 -9.40 7.30
N ASP A 185 -10.11 -9.32 8.17
CA ASP A 185 -8.74 -9.68 7.79
C ASP A 185 -8.60 -11.19 7.50
N LEU A 186 -9.29 -12.06 8.25
CA LEU A 186 -9.33 -13.50 7.95
C LEU A 186 -9.94 -13.77 6.57
N LEU A 187 -11.06 -13.12 6.24
CA LEU A 187 -11.68 -13.18 4.91
C LEU A 187 -10.70 -12.75 3.82
N ARG A 188 -10.06 -11.59 3.98
CA ARG A 188 -9.07 -11.06 3.03
C ARG A 188 -7.91 -12.05 2.82
N ARG A 189 -7.39 -12.66 3.89
CA ARG A 189 -6.32 -13.67 3.81
C ARG A 189 -6.80 -14.93 3.08
N ALA A 190 -8.03 -15.38 3.32
CA ALA A 190 -8.62 -16.52 2.65
C ALA A 190 -8.75 -16.29 1.13
N MET A 191 -9.23 -15.11 0.72
CA MET A 191 -9.30 -14.69 -0.68
C MET A 191 -7.93 -14.71 -1.35
N GLY A 192 -6.90 -14.19 -0.67
CA GLY A 192 -5.53 -14.18 -1.19
C GLY A 192 -4.93 -15.57 -1.39
N LYS A 193 -5.22 -16.52 -0.47
CA LYS A 193 -4.73 -17.91 -0.57
C LYS A 193 -5.57 -18.80 -1.49
N LYS A 194 -6.78 -18.38 -1.86
CA LYS A 194 -7.72 -19.12 -2.72
C LYS A 194 -8.01 -20.56 -2.24
N ILE A 195 -8.10 -20.76 -0.92
CA ILE A 195 -8.40 -22.08 -0.33
C ILE A 195 -9.90 -22.32 -0.40
N ARG A 196 -10.33 -23.25 -1.26
CA ARG A 196 -11.75 -23.50 -1.55
C ARG A 196 -12.60 -23.75 -0.30
N ALA A 197 -12.18 -24.68 0.56
CA ALA A 197 -12.93 -25.03 1.77
C ALA A 197 -13.08 -23.85 2.76
N GLU A 198 -12.10 -22.93 2.79
CA GLU A 198 -12.20 -21.73 3.62
C GLU A 198 -13.11 -20.68 2.98
N MET A 199 -13.02 -20.51 1.65
CA MET A 199 -13.90 -19.61 0.90
C MET A 199 -15.37 -20.02 1.01
N ASP A 200 -15.68 -21.32 1.01
CA ASP A 200 -17.05 -21.80 1.16
C ASP A 200 -17.64 -21.42 2.53
N LYS A 201 -16.86 -21.57 3.61
CA LYS A 201 -17.25 -21.11 4.96
C LYS A 201 -17.43 -19.60 5.04
N GLN A 202 -16.49 -18.86 4.46
CA GLN A 202 -16.57 -17.40 4.42
C GLN A 202 -17.77 -16.91 3.61
N ARG A 203 -18.12 -17.60 2.52
CA ARG A 203 -19.32 -17.31 1.73
C ARG A 203 -20.59 -17.48 2.56
N GLU A 204 -20.73 -18.59 3.28
CA GLU A 204 -21.88 -18.84 4.15
C GLU A 204 -22.00 -17.75 5.23
N ARG A 205 -20.89 -17.44 5.91
CA ARG A 205 -20.84 -16.38 6.94
C ARG A 205 -21.20 -15.00 6.37
N PHE A 206 -20.71 -14.67 5.17
CA PHE A 206 -21.00 -13.41 4.51
C PHE A 206 -22.49 -13.32 4.14
N VAL A 207 -23.05 -14.35 3.50
CA VAL A 207 -24.45 -14.35 3.08
C VAL A 207 -25.40 -14.29 4.28
N SER A 208 -25.15 -15.08 5.33
CA SER A 208 -25.98 -15.02 6.55
C SER A 208 -25.98 -13.63 7.16
N GLY A 209 -24.80 -13.02 7.30
CA GLY A 209 -24.68 -11.66 7.85
C GLY A 209 -25.30 -10.58 6.96
N ALA A 210 -25.23 -10.76 5.64
CA ALA A 210 -25.84 -9.86 4.65
C ALA A 210 -27.36 -9.88 4.75
N VAL A 211 -27.96 -11.08 4.83
CA VAL A 211 -29.41 -11.27 4.99
C VAL A 211 -29.90 -10.68 6.31
N GLU A 212 -29.19 -10.93 7.42
CA GLU A 212 -29.52 -10.34 8.73
C GLU A 212 -29.50 -8.81 8.71
N ARG A 213 -28.71 -8.21 7.82
CA ARG A 213 -28.61 -6.75 7.63
C ARG A 213 -29.50 -6.21 6.52
N GLY A 214 -30.38 -7.03 5.95
CA GLY A 214 -31.35 -6.61 4.94
C GLY A 214 -30.72 -6.34 3.57
N VAL A 215 -29.61 -7.00 3.25
CA VAL A 215 -29.02 -7.02 1.90
C VAL A 215 -29.56 -8.27 1.20
N SER A 216 -30.32 -8.07 0.12
CA SER A 216 -31.00 -9.13 -0.64
C SER A 216 -30.38 -9.37 -2.01
#